data_AF-A0A7C1UAX3-F1
#
_entry.id   AF-A0A7C1UAX3-F1
#
_cell.length_a   1.000
_cell.length_b   1.000
_cell.length_c   1.000
_cell.angle_alpha   90.00
_cell.angle_beta   90.00
_cell.angle_gamma   90.00
#
_symmetry.space_group_name_H-M   'P 1'
#
loop_
_entity.id
_entity.type
_entity.pdbx_description
1 polymer ?
#
loop_
_entity_poly.entity_id
_entity_poly.type
_entity_poly.pdbx_seq_one_letter_code
_entity_poly.pdbx_strand_id
1 'polypeptide(L)' 'MLEMGDDVDIDILRADIDKALAEGDKVLWLTDRLGRQVAVPVVKIAYVEIGTDVGPRVGFASM' A
#
# COMPACT_ATOMS: atom_id res chain seq x y z
N MET A 1 7.26 -6.61 2.54
CA MET A 1 6.88 -5.49 1.65
C MET A 1 5.56 -5.85 1.01
N LEU A 2 4.54 -5.00 1.13
CA LEU A 2 3.25 -5.15 0.45
C LEU A 2 3.33 -4.32 -0.83
N GLU A 3 3.01 -4.92 -1.98
CA GLU A 3 2.95 -4.20 -3.26
C GLU A 3 1.51 -3.82 -3.56
N MET A 4 1.28 -2.54 -3.77
CA MET A 4 -0.02 -1.97 -4.13
C MET A 4 -0.22 -2.00 -5.65
N GLY A 5 -1.48 -1.90 -6.10
CA GLY A 5 -1.79 -1.70 -7.52
C GLY A 5 -1.27 -0.36 -8.04
N ASP A 6 -1.04 -0.27 -9.36
CA ASP A 6 -0.58 0.98 -10.01
C ASP A 6 -1.66 2.08 -10.01
N ASP A 7 -2.91 1.69 -9.81
CA ASP A 7 -4.10 2.54 -9.77
C ASP A 7 -4.41 3.11 -8.38
N VAL A 8 -3.57 2.79 -7.39
CA VAL A 8 -3.74 3.27 -6.01
C VAL A 8 -3.38 4.74 -5.92
N ASP A 9 -4.34 5.54 -5.46
CA ASP A 9 -4.11 6.92 -5.10
C ASP A 9 -3.33 6.99 -3.76
N ILE A 10 -2.14 7.58 -3.81
CA ILE A 10 -1.22 7.66 -2.68
C ILE A 10 -1.77 8.54 -1.55
N ASP A 11 -2.47 9.62 -1.89
CA ASP A 11 -3.02 10.54 -0.88
C ASP A 11 -4.18 9.88 -0.14
N ILE A 12 -5.02 9.13 -0.86
CA ILE A 12 -6.10 8.33 -0.25
C ILE A 12 -5.50 7.23 0.64
N LEU A 13 -4.51 6.48 0.15
CA LEU A 13 -3.87 5.42 0.94
C LEU A 13 -3.26 5.97 2.24
N ARG A 14 -2.60 7.14 2.17
CA ARG A 14 -2.05 7.78 3.36
C ARG A 14 -3.14 8.19 4.34
N ALA A 15 -4.23 8.78 3.86
CA ALA A 15 -5.36 9.18 4.70
C ALA A 15 -6.00 7.98 5.40
N ASP A 16 -6.16 6.85 4.72
CA ASP A 16 -6.70 5.62 5.30
C ASP A 16 -5.78 5.04 6.38
N ILE A 17 -4.46 5.10 6.18
CA ILE A 17 -3.46 4.69 7.18
C ILE A 17 -3.53 5.62 8.40
N ASP A 18 -3.53 6.93 8.20
CA ASP A 18 -3.62 7.92 9.29
C ASP A 18 -4.91 7.74 10.10
N LYS A 19 -6.03 7.50 9.42
CA LYS A 19 -7.31 7.21 10.05
C LYS A 19 -7.26 5.94 10.90
N ALA A 20 -6.75 4.83 10.34
CA ALA A 20 -6.67 3.57 11.06
C ALA A 20 -5.80 3.67 12.33
N LEU A 21 -4.70 4.44 12.25
CA LEU A 21 -3.82 4.72 13.38
C LEU A 21 -4.48 5.63 14.44
N ALA A 22 -5.28 6.61 14.03
CA ALA A 22 -5.90 7.58 14.93
C ALA A 22 -7.19 7.08 15.61
N GLU A 23 -8.06 6.40 14.86
CA GLU A 23 -9.37 5.96 15.32
C GLU A 23 -9.33 4.67 16.14
N GLY A 24 -8.15 4.03 16.22
CA GLY A 24 -7.94 2.80 17.00
C GLY A 24 -8.54 1.56 16.34
N ASP A 25 -8.66 1.57 15.01
CA ASP A 25 -9.02 0.38 14.24
C ASP A 25 -8.04 -0.76 14.56
N LYS A 26 -8.57 -1.96 14.74
CA LYS A 26 -7.72 -3.12 15.10
C LYS A 26 -6.96 -3.67 13.90
N VAL A 27 -7.50 -3.48 12.69
CA VAL A 27 -6.99 -4.06 11.45
C VAL A 27 -7.17 -3.06 10.31
N LEU A 28 -6.09 -2.78 9.60
CA LEU A 28 -6.10 -2.11 8.30
C LEU A 28 -6.24 -3.17 7.20
N TRP A 29 -7.28 -3.04 6.38
CA TRP A 29 -7.49 -3.89 5.21
C TRP A 29 -6.97 -3.20 3.96
N LEU A 30 -6.17 -3.91 3.17
CA LEU A 30 -5.60 -3.42 1.92
C LEU A 30 -5.85 -4.45 0.81
N THR A 31 -5.99 -3.96 -0.42
CA THR A 31 -5.97 -4.82 -1.61
C THR A 31 -4.59 -4.71 -2.24
N ASP A 32 -3.89 -5.83 -2.39
CA ASP A 32 -2.59 -5.84 -3.04
C ASP A 32 -2.70 -5.87 -4.57
N ARG A 33 -1.57 -5.74 -5.27
CA ARG A 33 -1.50 -5.77 -6.75
C ARG A 33 -2.05 -7.05 -7.39
N LEU A 34 -2.17 -8.14 -6.63
CA LEU A 34 -2.73 -9.41 -7.09
C LEU A 34 -4.23 -9.54 -6.77
N GLY A 35 -4.86 -8.48 -6.23
CA GLY A 35 -6.26 -8.48 -5.82
C GLY A 35 -6.52 -9.20 -4.49
N ARG A 36 -5.48 -9.57 -3.74
CA ARG A 36 -5.65 -10.25 -2.45
C ARG A 36 -6.05 -9.24 -1.37
N GLN A 37 -6.99 -9.62 -0.51
CA GLN A 37 -7.32 -8.88 0.70
C GLN A 37 -6.29 -9.19 1.78
N VAL A 38 -5.58 -8.16 2.24
CA VAL A 38 -4.52 -8.26 3.24
C VAL A 38 -4.97 -7.55 4.51
N ALA A 39 -5.07 -8.31 5.61
CA ALA A 39 -5.37 -7.79 6.95
C ALA A 39 -4.07 -7.51 7.71
N VAL A 40 -3.86 -6.25 8.10
CA VAL A 40 -2.70 -5.82 8.88
C VAL A 40 -3.17 -5.35 10.26
N PRO A 41 -2.80 -6.02 11.37
CA PRO A 41 -3.09 -5.50 12.69
C PRO A 41 -2.41 -4.14 12.90
N VAL A 42 -3.19 -3.09 13.17
CA VAL A 42 -2.68 -1.70 13.25
C VAL A 42 -1.59 -1.57 14.32
N VAL A 43 -1.78 -2.25 15.45
CA VAL A 43 -0.81 -2.30 16.57
C VAL A 43 0.56 -2.89 16.20
N LYS A 44 0.69 -3.56 15.05
CA LYS A 44 1.97 -4.11 14.55
C LYS A 44 2.63 -3.22 13.49
N ILE A 45 1.99 -2.14 13.08
CA ILE A 45 2.55 -1.19 12.12
C ILE A 45 3.59 -0.34 12.86
N ALA A 46 4.86 -0.70 12.71
CA ALA A 46 5.97 0.04 13.31
C ALA A 46 6.54 1.14 12.39
N TYR A 47 6.37 0.96 11.08
CA TYR A 47 6.94 1.85 10.06
C TYR A 47 6.18 1.66 8.73
N VAL A 48 5.98 2.76 8.01
CA VAL A 48 5.40 2.76 6.66
C VAL A 48 6.27 3.66 5.78
N GLU A 49 6.75 3.09 4.68
CA GLU A 49 7.32 3.85 3.56
C GLU A 49 6.41 3.64 2.35
N ILE A 50 6.02 4.74 1.71
CA ILE A 50 5.27 4.71 0.45
C ILE A 50 6.23 5.15 -0.63
N GLY A 51 6.72 4.18 -1.41
CA GLY A 51 7.55 4.46 -2.57
C GLY A 51 6.73 5.20 -3.63
N THR A 52 7.34 6.17 -4.30
CA THR A 52 6.82 6.71 -5.55
C THR A 52 7.59 6.00 -6.67
N ASP A 53 6.89 5.32 -7.57
CA ASP A 53 7.56 4.72 -8.72
C ASP A 53 7.92 5.84 -9.73
N VAL A 54 9.05 6.49 -9.48
CA VAL A 54 9.73 7.39 -10.42
C VAL A 54 10.86 6.62 -11.10
N GLY A 55 10.51 5.51 -11.74
CA GLY A 55 11.45 4.67 -12.49
C GLY A 55 10.90 4.29 -13.87
N PRO A 56 11.67 4.45 -14.97
CA PRO A 56 11.23 3.96 -16.27
C PRO A 56 11.08 2.44 -16.22
N ARG A 57 9.90 1.93 -16.60
CA ARG A 57 9.67 0.50 -16.86
C ARG A 57 10.66 0.05 -17.93
N VAL A 58 11.76 -0.59 -17.53
CA VAL A 58 12.68 -1.27 -18.46
C VAL A 58 11.95 -2.49 -19.00
N GLY A 59 11.22 -2.29 -20.10
CA GLY A 59 10.65 -3.36 -20.88
C GLY A 59 11.74 -4.00 -21.72
N PHE A 60 11.97 -5.31 -21.54
CA PHE A 60 12.55 -6.12 -22.60
C PHE A 60 11.49 -6.34 -23.68
N ALA A 61 11.12 -5.27 -24.40
CA ALA A 61 10.55 -5.39 -25.73
C ALA A 61 11.72 -5.52 -26.71
N SER A 62 12.38 -6.67 -26.67
CA SER A 62 13.39 -7.08 -27.65
C SER A 62 13.46 -8.60 -27.66
N MET A 63 12.42 -9.23 -28.22
CA MET A 63 12.55 -10.26 -29.26
C MET A 63 11.21 -10.50 -29.95
#